data_AF-A0A7C1LFV3-F1
#
_entry.id   AF-A0A7C1LFV3-F1
#
_cell.length_a   1.000
_cell.length_b   1.000
_cell.length_c   1.000
_cell.angle_alpha   90.00
_cell.angle_beta   90.00
_cell.angle_gamma   90.00
#
_symmetry.space_group_name_H-M   'P 1'
#
loop_
_entity.id
_entity.type
_entity.pdbx_description
1 polymer ?
#
loop_
_entity_poly.entity_id
_entity_poly.type
_entity_poly.pdbx_seq_one_letter_code
_entity_poly.pdbx_strand_id
1 'polypeptide(L)'
;MSEEDGIHCIVCGKDNFSLAHDEWMKRAFQFVEDGQLKMCAGCGAKYLVCEKCDGLYCRIHPALEAWELSDKCPKCGWVNDAVKVWDGTSARHT
;
A
#
# COMPACT_ATOMS: atom_id res chain seq x y z
N MET A 1 -11.38 5.91 14.56
CA MET A 1 -10.92 5.81 13.16
C MET A 1 -9.64 6.60 13.10
N SER A 2 -8.49 5.97 12.85
CA SER A 2 -7.24 6.70 12.65
C SER A 2 -7.30 7.35 11.27
N GLU A 3 -6.96 8.63 11.17
CA GLU A 3 -7.00 9.37 9.91
C GLU A 3 -5.95 8.83 8.94
N GLU A 4 -6.33 8.70 7.67
CA GLU A 4 -5.41 8.42 6.56
C GLU A 4 -4.58 9.67 6.27
N ASP A 5 -3.49 9.88 7.01
CA ASP A 5 -2.59 11.02 6.87
C ASP A 5 -1.30 10.69 6.08
N GLY A 6 -1.09 9.41 5.78
CA GLY A 6 0.09 8.90 5.10
C GLY A 6 1.37 8.89 5.94
N ILE A 7 1.22 8.96 7.27
CA ILE A 7 2.32 8.92 8.24
C ILE A 7 2.05 7.81 9.27
N HIS A 8 0.83 7.72 9.78
CA HIS A 8 0.43 6.77 10.81
C HIS A 8 -0.30 5.56 10.23
N CYS A 9 -0.20 4.44 10.93
CA CYS A 9 -0.92 3.23 10.58
C CYS A 9 -2.42 3.44 10.80
N ILE A 10 -3.23 3.29 9.75
CA ILE A 10 -4.70 3.44 9.80
C ILE A 10 -5.33 2.43 10.77
N VAL A 11 -4.70 1.27 10.94
CA VAL A 11 -5.21 0.17 11.77
C VAL A 11 -4.94 0.39 13.26
N CYS A 12 -3.76 0.88 13.63
CA CYS A 12 -3.34 0.94 15.04
C CYS A 12 -2.76 2.29 15.50
N GLY A 13 -2.70 3.30 14.63
CA GLY A 13 -2.21 4.65 14.93
C GLY A 13 -0.70 4.79 15.13
N LYS A 14 0.07 3.70 15.06
CA LYS A 14 1.54 3.73 15.25
C LYS A 14 2.27 4.21 13.99
N ASP A 15 3.48 4.74 14.19
CA ASP A 15 4.37 5.33 13.18
C ASP A 15 5.62 4.46 12.89
N ASN A 16 5.75 3.31 13.55
CA ASN A 16 6.88 2.40 13.34
C ASN A 16 6.64 1.45 12.16
N PHE A 17 7.41 1.64 11.09
CA PHE A 17 7.36 0.81 9.88
C PHE A 17 8.72 0.22 9.55
N SER A 18 8.72 -1.02 9.07
CA SER A 18 9.89 -1.68 8.48
C SER A 18 9.65 -1.98 7.01
N LEU A 19 10.73 -2.02 6.22
CA LEU A 19 10.65 -2.49 4.84
C LEU A 19 10.18 -3.96 4.84
N ALA A 20 9.13 -4.24 4.07
CA ALA A 20 8.55 -5.56 3.96
C ALA A 20 8.95 -6.20 2.64
N HIS A 21 9.63 -7.35 2.74
CA HIS A 21 9.93 -8.18 1.59
C HIS A 21 8.85 -9.26 1.49
N ASP A 22 7.82 -8.99 0.69
CA ASP A 22 6.76 -9.96 0.43
C ASP A 22 6.71 -10.30 -1.06
N GLU A 23 7.39 -11.38 -1.41
CA GLU A 23 7.52 -11.85 -2.78
C GLU A 23 6.18 -12.36 -3.35
N TRP A 24 5.26 -12.80 -2.51
CA TRP A 24 3.92 -13.17 -2.97
C TRP A 24 3.14 -11.93 -3.37
N MET A 25 3.14 -10.89 -2.51
CA MET A 25 2.45 -9.62 -2.80
C MET A 25 3.02 -8.94 -4.06
N LYS A 26 4.34 -8.97 -4.26
CA LYS A 26 4.98 -8.46 -5.49
C LYS A 26 4.51 -9.18 -6.75
N ARG A 27 4.37 -10.51 -6.69
CA ARG A 27 3.90 -11.31 -7.83
C ARG A 27 2.40 -11.10 -8.09
N ALA A 28 1.63 -10.93 -7.03
CA ALA A 28 0.19 -10.75 -7.09
C ALA A 28 -0.18 -9.36 -7.66
N PHE A 29 0.44 -8.32 -7.12
CA PHE A 29 0.09 -6.94 -7.44
C PHE A 29 1.23 -6.30 -8.24
N GLN A 30 1.04 -6.03 -9.54
CA GLN A 30 2.08 -5.42 -10.37
C GLN A 30 2.56 -4.06 -9.82
N PHE A 31 1.67 -3.25 -9.25
CA PHE A 31 2.04 -1.97 -8.65
C PHE A 31 2.87 -2.11 -7.34
N VAL A 32 2.97 -3.32 -6.78
CA VAL A 32 3.86 -3.65 -5.66
C VAL A 32 5.26 -4.07 -6.16
N GLU A 33 5.39 -4.52 -7.41
CA GLU A 33 6.68 -4.87 -8.02
C GLU A 33 7.59 -3.64 -8.11
N ASP A 34 7.03 -2.52 -8.57
CA ASP A 34 7.74 -1.24 -8.73
C ASP A 34 7.80 -0.43 -7.42
N GLY A 35 6.86 -0.68 -6.49
CA GLY A 35 6.70 0.07 -5.25
C GLY A 35 7.37 -0.57 -4.02
N GLN A 36 7.81 0.26 -3.07
CA GLN A 36 8.26 -0.23 -1.77
C GLN A 36 7.05 -0.58 -0.88
N LEU A 37 7.10 -1.72 -0.20
CA LEU A 37 6.15 -2.08 0.86
C LEU A 37 6.74 -1.79 2.24
N LYS A 38 5.99 -1.09 3.08
CA LYS A 38 6.29 -0.89 4.49
C LYS A 38 5.28 -1.64 5.35
N MET A 39 5.74 -2.42 6.33
CA MET A 39 4.88 -3.11 7.28
C MET A 39 4.92 -2.42 8.63
N CYS A 40 3.75 -2.17 9.19
CA CYS A 40 3.62 -1.64 10.54
C CYS A 40 4.09 -2.69 11.56
N ALA A 41 5.08 -2.35 12.39
CA ALA A 41 5.59 -3.24 13.43
C ALA A 41 4.56 -3.52 14.55
N GLY A 42 3.51 -2.69 14.65
CA GLY A 42 2.49 -2.81 15.68
C GLY A 42 1.37 -3.80 15.40
N CYS A 43 0.91 -3.88 14.14
CA CYS A 43 -0.25 -4.71 13.76
C CYS A 43 0.00 -5.57 12.52
N GLY A 44 1.18 -5.47 11.89
CA GLY A 44 1.50 -6.22 10.67
C GLY A 44 0.82 -5.72 9.39
N ALA A 45 0.06 -4.61 9.45
CA ALA A 45 -0.53 -4.01 8.26
C ALA A 45 0.56 -3.55 7.29
N LYS A 46 0.42 -3.90 6.02
CA LYS A 46 1.35 -3.55 4.95
C LYS A 46 0.81 -2.39 4.14
N TYR A 47 1.69 -1.49 3.75
CA TYR A 47 1.38 -0.27 3.03
C TYR A 47 2.30 -0.12 1.84
N LEU A 48 1.74 0.26 0.70
CA LEU A 48 2.53 0.78 -0.40
C LEU A 48 3.08 2.15 0.01
N VAL A 49 4.31 2.44 -0.42
CA VAL A 49 4.98 3.71 -0.17
C VAL A 49 4.85 4.61 -1.39
N CYS A 50 4.53 5.87 -1.17
CA CYS A 50 4.48 6.88 -2.22
C CYS A 50 5.89 7.21 -2.72
N GLU A 51 6.14 7.02 -4.01
CA GLU A 51 7.44 7.31 -4.63
C GLU A 51 7.84 8.79 -4.61
N LYS A 52 6.89 9.71 -4.43
CA LYS A 52 7.16 11.16 -4.39
C LYS A 52 7.51 11.70 -3.02
N CYS A 53 6.96 11.15 -1.95
CA CYS A 53 7.07 11.73 -0.61
C CYS A 53 7.36 10.72 0.51
N ASP A 54 7.60 9.46 0.15
CA ASP A 54 7.86 8.33 1.04
C ASP A 54 6.73 8.04 2.06
N GLY A 55 5.56 8.67 1.87
CA GLY A 55 4.39 8.51 2.71
C GLY A 55 3.68 7.17 2.51
N LEU A 56 2.94 6.73 3.52
CA LEU A 56 2.07 5.56 3.43
C LEU A 56 0.91 5.91 2.50
N TYR A 57 0.84 5.20 1.39
CA TYR A 57 -0.08 5.54 0.31
C TYR A 57 -1.40 4.78 0.43
N CYS A 58 -1.33 3.45 0.49
CA CYS A 58 -2.49 2.57 0.59
C CYS A 58 -2.12 1.30 1.33
N ARG A 59 -3.09 0.74 2.06
CA ARG A 59 -2.92 -0.56 2.70
C ARG A 59 -3.09 -1.68 1.67
N ILE A 60 -2.15 -2.62 1.64
CA ILE A 60 -2.18 -3.77 0.71
C ILE A 60 -2.32 -5.06 1.53
N HIS A 61 -3.20 -5.97 1.10
CA HIS A 61 -3.38 -7.29 1.70
C HIS A 61 -3.78 -8.36 0.66
N PRO A 62 -3.73 -9.67 0.99
CA PRO A 62 -3.99 -10.72 0.01
C PRO A 62 -5.39 -10.71 -0.64
N ALA A 63 -6.41 -10.30 0.11
CA ALA A 63 -7.80 -10.21 -0.37
C ALA A 63 -8.20 -8.78 -0.74
N LEU A 64 -7.27 -8.00 -1.30
CA LEU A 64 -7.50 -6.59 -1.64
C LEU A 64 -8.49 -6.47 -2.79
N GLU A 65 -9.50 -5.62 -2.62
CA GLU A 65 -10.44 -5.27 -3.68
C GLU A 65 -10.09 -3.91 -4.31
N ALA A 66 -10.47 -3.71 -5.57
CA ALA A 66 -10.14 -2.48 -6.31
C ALA A 66 -10.62 -1.19 -5.62
N TRP A 67 -11.77 -1.25 -4.95
CA TRP A 67 -12.37 -0.10 -4.27
C TRP A 67 -11.67 0.28 -2.96
N GLU A 68 -10.82 -0.60 -2.41
CA GLU A 68 -10.04 -0.33 -1.18
C GLU A 68 -8.75 0.44 -1.46
N LEU A 69 -8.36 0.54 -2.74
CA LEU A 69 -7.19 1.29 -3.16
C LEU A 69 -7.57 2.71 -3.55
N SER A 70 -7.16 3.67 -2.72
CA SER A 70 -7.08 5.05 -3.16
C SER A 70 -6.05 5.13 -4.29
N ASP A 71 -6.38 5.83 -5.39
CA ASP A 71 -5.41 6.15 -6.44
C ASP A 71 -4.51 7.34 -6.05
N LYS A 72 -4.79 7.99 -4.92
CA LYS A 72 -4.17 9.24 -4.48
C LYS A 72 -3.50 9.13 -3.11
N CYS A 73 -2.27 9.64 -3.02
CA CYS A 73 -1.51 9.71 -1.79
C CYS A 73 -2.15 10.70 -0.80
N PRO A 74 -2.47 10.29 0.44
CA PRO A 74 -3.04 11.19 1.45
C PRO A 74 -2.06 12.30 1.88
N LYS A 75 -0.75 12.05 1.83
CA LYS A 75 0.28 13.00 2.30
C LYS A 75 0.58 14.13 1.31
N CYS A 76 0.72 13.82 0.02
CA CYS A 76 1.14 14.81 -1.00
C CYS A 76 0.17 14.97 -2.17
N GLY A 77 -0.88 14.16 -2.24
CA GLY A 77 -1.88 14.20 -3.31
C GLY A 77 -1.40 13.64 -4.65
N TRP A 78 -0.21 13.04 -4.74
CA TRP A 78 0.27 12.36 -5.94
C TRP A 78 -0.61 11.15 -6.27
N VAL A 79 -0.85 10.94 -7.56
CA VAL A 79 -1.67 9.83 -8.07
C VAL A 79 -0.77 8.72 -8.60
N ASN A 80 -0.99 7.48 -8.16
CA ASN A 80 -0.28 6.32 -8.68
C ASN A 80 -1.05 5.76 -9.87
N ASP A 81 -0.57 6.02 -11.09
CA ASP A 81 -1.21 5.56 -12.32
C ASP A 81 -1.31 4.03 -12.39
N ALA A 82 -0.36 3.28 -11.82
CA ALA A 82 -0.38 1.81 -11.81
C ALA A 82 -1.51 1.26 -10.91
N VAL A 83 -1.83 1.95 -9.82
CA VAL A 83 -2.97 1.61 -8.95
C VAL A 83 -4.28 2.05 -9.61
N LYS A 84 -4.29 3.22 -10.23
CA LYS A 84 -5.48 3.77 -10.92
C LYS A 84 -6.00 2.87 -12.05
N VAL A 85 -5.09 2.23 -12.79
CA VAL A 85 -5.45 1.33 -13.89
C VAL A 85 -5.65 -0.11 -13.44
N TRP A 86 -5.45 -0.42 -12.15
CA TRP A 86 -5.64 -1.76 -11.63
C TRP A 86 -7.14 -2.09 -11.52
N ASP A 87 -7.53 -3.21 -12.12
CA ASP A 87 -8.93 -3.62 -12.28
C ASP A 87 -9.43 -4.53 -11.14
N GLY A 88 -8.64 -4.72 -10.09
CA GLY A 88 -8.93 -5.65 -8.99
C GLY A 88 -8.38 -7.07 -9.20
N THR A 89 -7.73 -7.35 -10.34
CA THR A 89 -7.15 -8.66 -10.60
C THR A 89 -5.73 -8.75 -10.02
N SER A 90 -5.59 -9.37 -8.85
CA SER A 90 -4.32 -9.57 -8.14
C SER A 90 -3.70 -10.94 -8.35
N ALA A 91 -4.37 -11.87 -9.01
CA ALA A 91 -3.90 -13.25 -9.10
C ALA A 91 -3.37 -13.55 -10.51
N ARG A 92 -2.09 -13.24 -10.76
CA ARG A 92 -1.36 -13.98 -11.79
C ARG A 92 -1.15 -15.41 -11.28
N HIS A 93 -2.05 -16.30 -11.65
CA HIS A 93 -1.86 -17.75 -11.55
C HIS A 93 -0.93 -18.20 -12.70
N THR A 94 0.37 -17.93 -12.61
CA THR A 94 1.36 -18.50 -13.53
C THR A 94 2.59 -18.95 -12.77
#